data_AF-A0A9R1UZV2-F1
#
_entry.id   AF-A0A9R1UZV2-F1
#
_cell.length_a   1.000
_cell.length_b   1.000
_cell.length_c   1.000
_cell.angle_alpha   90.00
_cell.angle_beta   90.00
_cell.angle_gamma   90.00
#
_symmetry.space_group_name_H-M   'P 1'
#
loop_
_entity.id
_entity.type
_entity.pdbx_description
1 polymer ?
#
loop_
_entity_poly.entity_id
_entity_poly.type
_entity_poly.pdbx_seq_one_letter_code
_entity_poly.pdbx_strand_id
1 'polypeptide(L)'
;MAPYAHLAVYKVCFGVDWPENSIAIASFAAIQKGIFVSCAIGNSGPFNGTATNIAPWVLTIGASTTDRKIKAIKKLGNNKEFDGESLFQPKSSPSSTLLPLVNAVKFNEYSSVVVSAGYDRSLRAWDCRSHSTEPIRIIDTFLDSVMSICLTKTEIIAGSVDGTVQTFDIRIDGTVSLYQMMFERSRKRGIAVFSDYAWSSGDQVDVWVQDR
;
A
#
# COMPACT_ATOMS: atom_id res chain seq x y z
N MET A 1 -21.51 -8.50 -12.98
CA MET A 1 -22.78 -7.76 -12.81
C MET A 1 -23.08 -7.75 -11.31
N ALA A 2 -22.92 -6.60 -10.64
CA ALA A 2 -22.96 -6.52 -9.17
C ALA A 2 -24.39 -6.25 -8.68
N PRO A 3 -25.04 -7.17 -7.94
CA PRO A 3 -26.44 -7.05 -7.54
C PRO A 3 -26.72 -6.07 -6.39
N TYR A 4 -25.69 -5.42 -5.83
CA TYR A 4 -25.81 -4.53 -4.64
C TYR A 4 -25.08 -3.19 -4.80
N ALA A 5 -24.86 -2.72 -6.03
CA ALA A 5 -24.39 -1.35 -6.24
C ALA A 5 -25.56 -0.39 -5.93
N HIS A 6 -25.53 0.28 -4.77
CA HIS A 6 -26.51 1.30 -4.43
C HIS A 6 -26.04 2.63 -5.04
N LEU A 7 -26.59 2.98 -6.20
CA LEU A 7 -26.45 4.32 -6.76
C LEU A 7 -27.35 5.26 -5.95
N ALA A 8 -26.75 6.09 -5.10
CA ALA A 8 -27.47 7.18 -4.45
C ALA A 8 -27.40 8.43 -5.34
N VAL A 9 -28.49 8.72 -6.06
CA VAL A 9 -28.66 9.96 -6.82
C VAL A 9 -29.26 11.00 -5.89
N TYR A 10 -28.47 11.99 -5.51
CA TYR A 10 -28.94 13.09 -4.67
C TYR A 10 -29.33 14.28 -5.55
N LYS A 11 -30.62 14.63 -5.57
CA LYS A 11 -31.07 15.95 -6.05
C LYS A 11 -30.80 16.96 -4.95
N VAL A 12 -29.58 17.50 -4.91
CA VAL A 12 -29.22 18.53 -3.93
C VAL A 12 -29.65 19.89 -4.48
N CYS A 13 -30.64 20.52 -3.84
CA CYS A 13 -30.88 21.96 -4.00
C CYS A 13 -30.15 22.65 -2.83
N PHE A 14 -29.24 23.58 -3.16
CA PHE A 14 -28.55 24.61 -2.33
C PHE A 14 -27.01 24.55 -2.35
N GLY A 15 -26.38 25.64 -2.81
CA GLY A 15 -24.93 25.93 -2.69
C GLY A 15 -24.31 26.64 -3.91
N VAL A 16 -24.19 27.97 -3.83
CA VAL A 16 -23.44 28.94 -4.67
C VAL A 16 -23.62 28.87 -6.20
N ASP A 17 -24.68 29.56 -6.62
CA ASP A 17 -24.88 30.47 -7.75
C ASP A 17 -24.37 30.10 -9.16
N TRP A 18 -25.38 29.74 -9.96
CA TRP A 18 -25.36 29.30 -11.34
C TRP A 18 -25.09 30.38 -12.43
N PRO A 19 -24.26 31.41 -12.18
CA PRO A 19 -23.55 32.06 -13.30
C PRO A 19 -22.02 31.91 -13.30
N GLU A 20 -21.38 31.53 -12.18
CA GLU A 20 -19.90 31.62 -12.08
C GLU A 20 -19.18 30.26 -12.04
N ASN A 21 -19.92 29.15 -11.90
CA ASN A 21 -19.32 27.82 -11.86
C ASN A 21 -18.95 27.34 -13.28
N SER A 22 -17.67 27.10 -13.53
CA SER A 22 -17.18 26.66 -14.85
C SER A 22 -17.65 25.24 -15.22
N ILE A 23 -17.76 24.34 -14.23
CA ILE A 23 -18.26 22.97 -14.41
C ILE A 23 -19.75 23.01 -14.79
N ALA A 24 -20.53 23.87 -14.14
CA ALA A 24 -21.93 24.13 -14.43
C ALA A 24 -22.16 24.58 -15.88
N ILE A 25 -21.44 25.61 -16.33
CA ILE A 25 -21.61 26.19 -17.67
C ILE A 25 -21.17 25.18 -18.74
N ALA A 26 -20.00 24.56 -18.56
CA ALA A 26 -19.47 23.60 -19.52
C ALA A 26 -20.37 22.35 -19.64
N SER A 27 -20.87 21.85 -18.52
CA SER A 27 -21.78 20.70 -18.51
C SER A 27 -23.13 21.00 -19.16
N PHE A 28 -23.64 22.23 -19.05
CA PHE A 28 -24.86 22.63 -19.73
C PHE A 28 -24.71 22.56 -21.25
N ALA A 29 -23.62 23.13 -21.77
CA ALA A 29 -23.32 23.09 -23.20
C ALA A 29 -23.12 21.65 -23.71
N ALA A 30 -22.53 20.77 -22.89
CA ALA A 30 -22.38 19.35 -23.21
C ALA A 30 -23.74 18.63 -23.28
N ILE A 31 -24.62 18.86 -22.29
CA ILE A 31 -25.97 18.29 -22.24
C ILE A 31 -26.84 18.77 -23.40
N GLN A 32 -26.74 20.05 -23.80
CA GLN A 32 -27.43 20.58 -24.98
C GLN A 32 -27.03 19.87 -26.28
N LYS A 33 -25.84 19.27 -26.32
CA LYS A 33 -25.36 18.44 -27.44
C LYS A 33 -25.63 16.95 -27.25
N GLY A 34 -26.43 16.57 -26.26
CA GLY A 34 -26.76 15.17 -25.96
C GLY A 34 -25.64 14.39 -25.27
N ILE A 35 -24.62 15.06 -24.74
CA ILE A 35 -23.51 14.43 -24.02
C ILE A 35 -23.86 14.36 -22.54
N PHE A 36 -23.91 13.15 -22.00
CA PHE A 36 -24.16 12.91 -20.58
C PHE A 36 -22.97 13.38 -19.72
N VAL A 37 -23.24 14.02 -18.58
CA VAL A 37 -22.21 14.52 -17.66
C VAL A 37 -22.43 13.98 -16.24
N SER A 38 -21.37 13.42 -15.66
CA SER A 38 -21.30 13.00 -14.25
C SER A 38 -20.11 13.63 -13.53
N CYS A 39 -20.29 14.04 -12.27
CA CYS A 39 -19.25 14.63 -11.45
C CYS A 39 -19.29 14.08 -10.02
N ALA A 40 -18.14 14.03 -9.33
CA ALA A 40 -18.08 13.66 -7.93
C ALA A 40 -18.62 14.79 -7.02
N ILE A 41 -19.23 14.44 -5.88
CA ILE A 41 -19.86 15.39 -4.93
C ILE A 41 -18.86 16.19 -4.07
N GLY A 42 -17.58 15.77 -4.03
CA GLY A 42 -16.54 16.34 -3.16
C GLY A 42 -16.38 15.59 -1.83
N ASN A 43 -15.34 15.94 -1.06
CA ASN A 43 -14.96 15.27 0.19
C ASN A 43 -15.02 16.20 1.42
N SER A 44 -15.71 17.35 1.32
CA SER A 44 -15.79 18.36 2.39
C SER A 44 -16.87 18.09 3.45
N GLY A 45 -17.51 16.92 3.40
CA GLY A 45 -18.50 16.47 4.40
C GLY A 45 -17.90 16.37 5.82
N PRO A 46 -18.73 16.12 6.86
CA PRO A 46 -20.11 15.61 6.77
C PRO A 46 -21.21 16.66 7.00
N PHE A 47 -20.88 17.95 7.12
CA PHE A 47 -21.85 19.00 7.44
C PHE A 47 -22.82 19.27 6.29
N ASN A 48 -24.03 19.75 6.61
CA ASN A 48 -25.01 20.16 5.60
C ASN A 48 -24.44 21.26 4.69
N GLY A 49 -24.73 21.19 3.39
CA GLY A 49 -24.29 22.19 2.40
C GLY A 49 -22.84 22.03 1.90
N THR A 50 -22.19 20.90 2.20
CA THR A 50 -20.80 20.60 1.75
C THR A 50 -20.73 19.89 0.40
N ALA A 51 -21.88 19.61 -0.23
CA ALA A 51 -21.97 19.00 -1.55
C ALA A 51 -21.60 20.01 -2.65
N THR A 52 -20.83 19.55 -3.64
CA THR A 52 -20.42 20.33 -4.81
C THR A 52 -20.96 19.69 -6.10
N ASN A 53 -20.87 20.41 -7.23
CA ASN A 53 -21.31 19.93 -8.56
C ASN A 53 -22.80 19.54 -8.63
N ILE A 54 -23.65 20.32 -7.98
CA ILE A 54 -25.08 20.04 -7.78
C ILE A 54 -25.99 20.60 -8.91
N ALA A 55 -25.47 20.66 -10.14
CA ALA A 55 -26.27 21.10 -11.28
C ALA A 55 -27.50 20.23 -11.46
N PRO A 56 -28.66 20.79 -11.83
CA PRO A 56 -29.81 19.96 -12.19
C PRO A 56 -29.55 19.09 -13.42
N TRP A 57 -28.56 19.44 -14.26
CA TRP A 57 -28.15 18.71 -15.47
C TRP A 57 -26.88 17.85 -15.30
N VAL A 58 -26.30 17.76 -14.10
CA VAL A 58 -25.11 16.95 -13.81
C VAL A 58 -25.50 15.80 -12.88
N LEU A 59 -25.09 14.57 -13.21
CA LEU A 59 -25.20 13.46 -12.26
C LEU A 59 -24.11 13.59 -11.20
N THR A 60 -24.49 14.01 -9.99
CA THR A 60 -23.59 14.11 -8.84
C THR A 60 -23.44 12.75 -8.14
N ILE A 61 -22.22 12.23 -8.05
CA ILE A 61 -21.92 10.89 -7.49
C ILE A 61 -21.17 11.04 -6.16
N GLY A 62 -21.72 10.44 -5.10
CA GLY A 62 -21.04 10.29 -3.81
C GLY A 62 -20.20 9.01 -3.74
N ALA A 63 -19.08 9.05 -3.03
CA ALA A 63 -18.35 7.85 -2.68
C ALA A 63 -19.13 7.08 -1.59
N SER A 64 -19.35 5.78 -1.81
CA SER A 64 -19.90 4.87 -0.80
C SER A 64 -18.88 3.78 -0.52
N THR A 65 -18.81 3.32 0.72
CA THR A 65 -18.19 2.05 1.04
C THR A 65 -19.12 0.91 0.60
N THR A 66 -18.55 -0.15 0.04
CA THR A 66 -19.27 -1.40 -0.21
C THR A 66 -19.00 -2.35 0.97
N ASP A 67 -20.02 -3.07 1.44
CA ASP A 67 -19.93 -4.08 2.49
C ASP A 67 -19.42 -5.45 1.99
N ARG A 68 -19.08 -5.55 0.71
CA ARG A 68 -18.56 -6.76 0.07
C ARG A 68 -17.20 -7.13 0.66
N LYS A 69 -17.20 -8.13 1.52
CA LYS A 69 -16.00 -8.83 1.96
C LYS A 69 -15.56 -9.82 0.89
N ILE A 70 -14.35 -9.65 0.36
CA ILE A 70 -13.76 -10.60 -0.60
C ILE A 70 -12.98 -11.64 0.20
N LYS A 71 -13.73 -12.55 0.85
CA LYS A 71 -13.15 -13.55 1.76
C LYS A 71 -12.10 -14.39 1.05
N ALA A 72 -10.93 -14.49 1.67
CA ALA A 72 -9.83 -15.37 1.28
C ALA A 72 -9.37 -16.15 2.52
N ILE A 73 -9.38 -17.48 2.45
CA ILE A 73 -8.92 -18.32 3.55
C ILE A 73 -7.44 -18.65 3.31
N LYS A 74 -6.60 -18.43 4.32
CA LYS A 74 -5.17 -18.78 4.28
C LYS A 74 -4.86 -19.83 5.34
N LYS A 75 -4.28 -20.94 4.90
CA LYS A 75 -3.78 -22.00 5.76
C LYS A 75 -2.29 -21.81 5.99
N LEU A 76 -1.87 -21.78 7.25
CA LEU A 76 -0.45 -21.70 7.63
C LEU A 76 0.17 -23.10 7.73
N GLY A 77 1.49 -23.17 7.83
CA GLY A 77 2.22 -24.43 8.00
C GLY A 77 1.89 -25.22 9.27
N ASN A 78 1.28 -24.57 10.27
CA ASN A 78 0.77 -25.22 11.49
C ASN A 78 -0.67 -25.75 11.33
N ASN A 79 -1.19 -25.83 10.11
CA ASN A 79 -2.56 -26.22 9.77
C ASN A 79 -3.67 -25.32 10.30
N LYS A 80 -3.36 -24.18 10.92
CA LYS A 80 -4.38 -23.19 11.28
C LYS A 80 -4.82 -22.41 10.05
N GLU A 81 -6.11 -22.14 9.99
CA GLU A 81 -6.74 -21.35 8.94
C GLU A 81 -7.14 -19.98 9.46
N PHE A 82 -6.91 -18.95 8.66
CA PHE A 82 -7.22 -17.57 8.98
C PHE A 82 -8.06 -16.96 7.85
N ASP A 83 -9.10 -16.25 8.26
CA ASP A 83 -9.94 -15.46 7.37
C ASP A 83 -9.24 -14.13 7.07
N GLY A 84 -9.01 -13.85 5.79
CA GLY A 84 -8.51 -12.57 5.29
C GLY A 84 -9.30 -12.10 4.08
N GLU A 85 -8.78 -11.08 3.40
CA GLU A 85 -9.39 -10.55 2.17
C GLU A 85 -8.36 -10.48 1.04
N SER A 86 -8.75 -10.92 -0.16
CA SER A 86 -7.91 -10.84 -1.36
C SER A 86 -8.74 -10.81 -2.62
N LEU A 87 -8.53 -9.79 -3.46
CA LEU A 87 -9.12 -9.72 -4.80
C LEU A 87 -8.50 -10.76 -5.74
N PHE A 88 -7.24 -11.15 -5.51
CA PHE A 88 -6.57 -12.19 -6.27
C PHE A 88 -6.96 -13.57 -5.76
N GLN A 89 -7.71 -14.32 -6.59
CA GLN A 89 -8.20 -15.67 -6.30
C GLN A 89 -7.90 -16.61 -7.47
N PRO A 90 -6.67 -17.16 -7.55
CA PRO A 90 -6.31 -18.07 -8.63
C PRO A 90 -7.13 -19.37 -8.54
N LYS A 91 -7.68 -19.83 -9.67
CA LYS A 91 -8.51 -21.04 -9.76
C LYS A 91 -7.70 -22.31 -9.51
N SER A 92 -6.45 -22.34 -9.97
CA SER A 92 -5.46 -23.31 -9.55
C SER A 92 -4.88 -22.84 -8.23
N SER A 93 -5.05 -23.62 -7.17
CA SER A 93 -4.29 -23.41 -5.94
C SER A 93 -2.82 -23.28 -6.32
N PRO A 94 -2.10 -22.22 -5.88
CA PRO A 94 -0.65 -22.25 -5.97
C PRO A 94 -0.20 -23.55 -5.31
N SER A 95 0.80 -24.18 -5.92
CA SER A 95 1.48 -25.42 -5.52
C SER A 95 1.27 -25.81 -4.05
N SER A 96 1.17 -27.10 -3.73
CA SER A 96 1.17 -27.63 -2.34
C SER A 96 2.37 -27.16 -1.48
N THR A 97 3.29 -26.43 -2.07
CA THR A 97 4.39 -25.71 -1.43
C THR A 97 3.90 -24.51 -0.63
N LEU A 98 4.17 -24.52 0.67
CA LEU A 98 3.96 -23.37 1.54
C LEU A 98 4.99 -22.28 1.23
N LEU A 99 4.53 -21.03 1.14
CA LEU A 99 5.39 -19.86 0.96
C LEU A 99 5.74 -19.21 2.30
N PRO A 100 6.92 -18.58 2.42
CA PRO A 100 7.32 -17.90 3.64
C PRO A 100 6.40 -16.69 3.94
N LEU A 101 6.25 -16.40 5.23
CA LEU A 101 5.51 -15.23 5.68
C LEU A 101 6.30 -13.95 5.40
N VAL A 102 5.59 -12.93 4.94
CA VAL A 102 6.12 -11.60 4.62
C VAL A 102 5.77 -10.65 5.75
N ASN A 103 6.74 -9.89 6.25
CA ASN A 103 6.57 -8.91 7.31
C ASN A 103 6.36 -7.50 6.76
N ALA A 104 7.02 -7.18 5.66
CA ALA A 104 7.00 -5.84 5.08
C ALA A 104 6.98 -5.90 3.56
N VAL A 105 6.24 -4.96 2.95
CA VAL A 105 6.18 -4.75 1.51
C VAL A 105 6.15 -3.25 1.23
N LYS A 106 6.94 -2.79 0.27
CA LYS A 106 7.02 -1.38 -0.13
C LYS A 106 7.25 -1.24 -1.63
N PHE A 107 6.57 -0.27 -2.24
CA PHE A 107 6.83 0.15 -3.62
C PHE A 107 7.95 1.20 -3.66
N ASN A 108 8.67 1.24 -4.78
CA ASN A 108 9.53 2.37 -5.08
C ASN A 108 8.71 3.61 -5.50
N GLU A 109 9.37 4.77 -5.62
CA GLU A 109 8.74 6.06 -5.96
C GLU A 109 7.87 5.98 -7.22
N TYR A 110 8.30 5.23 -8.23
CA TYR A 110 7.60 5.08 -9.50
C TYR A 110 6.58 3.93 -9.55
N SER A 111 6.36 3.21 -8.44
CA SER A 111 5.51 2.01 -8.35
C SER A 111 5.78 0.95 -9.43
N SER A 112 7.02 0.89 -9.92
CA SER A 112 7.46 -0.05 -10.95
C SER A 112 8.12 -1.28 -10.35
N VAL A 113 8.68 -1.15 -9.15
CA VAL A 113 9.28 -2.24 -8.39
C VAL A 113 8.64 -2.28 -7.03
N VAL A 114 8.33 -3.48 -6.58
CA VAL A 114 7.91 -3.75 -5.20
C VAL A 114 8.99 -4.58 -4.52
N VAL A 115 9.31 -4.27 -3.27
CA VAL A 115 10.23 -5.03 -2.44
C VAL A 115 9.47 -5.62 -1.26
N SER A 116 9.64 -6.91 -1.03
CA SER A 116 9.10 -7.64 0.11
C SER A 116 10.22 -8.15 1.01
N ALA A 117 9.98 -8.20 2.31
CA ALA A 117 10.87 -8.84 3.29
C ALA A 117 10.10 -9.77 4.21
N GLY A 118 10.73 -10.86 4.63
CA GLY A 118 10.01 -11.89 5.37
C GLY A 118 10.85 -12.73 6.33
N TYR A 119 10.17 -13.75 6.83
CA TYR A 119 10.70 -14.76 7.77
C TYR A 119 11.73 -15.69 7.13
N ASP A 120 11.82 -15.73 5.81
CA ASP A 120 12.86 -16.48 5.10
C ASP A 120 14.23 -15.77 5.13
N ARG A 121 14.34 -14.67 5.90
CA ARG A 121 15.57 -13.87 6.07
C ARG A 121 16.02 -13.20 4.77
N SER A 122 15.07 -12.94 3.88
CA SER A 122 15.37 -12.35 2.58
C SER A 122 14.58 -11.07 2.30
N LEU A 123 15.20 -10.19 1.51
CA LEU A 123 14.50 -9.20 0.69
C LEU A 123 14.35 -9.77 -0.71
N ARG A 124 13.18 -9.53 -1.32
CA ARG A 124 12.92 -9.87 -2.72
C ARG A 124 12.34 -8.68 -3.44
N ALA A 125 12.92 -8.33 -4.58
CA ALA A 125 12.44 -7.27 -5.46
C ALA A 125 11.69 -7.89 -6.64
N TRP A 126 10.56 -7.30 -7.01
CA TRP A 126 9.66 -7.81 -8.05
C TRP A 126 9.32 -6.70 -9.05
N ASP A 127 9.30 -7.03 -10.33
CA ASP A 127 8.91 -6.09 -11.39
C ASP A 127 7.39 -6.06 -11.49
N CYS A 128 6.78 -4.92 -11.18
CA CYS A 128 5.33 -4.76 -11.24
C CYS A 128 4.78 -4.70 -12.66
N ARG A 129 5.63 -4.47 -13.67
CA ARG A 129 5.27 -4.49 -15.09
C ARG A 129 5.38 -5.89 -15.68
N SER A 130 6.13 -6.77 -15.01
CA SER A 130 6.26 -8.16 -15.41
C SER A 130 5.10 -8.98 -14.87
N HIS A 131 4.65 -9.96 -15.65
CA HIS A 131 3.74 -11.01 -15.19
C HIS A 131 4.50 -12.20 -14.57
N SER A 132 5.82 -12.08 -14.42
CA SER A 132 6.66 -13.11 -13.79
C SER A 132 6.36 -13.25 -12.30
N THR A 133 6.32 -14.48 -11.82
CA THR A 133 6.27 -14.82 -10.40
C THR A 133 7.65 -14.98 -9.78
N GLU A 134 8.72 -14.78 -10.56
CA GLU A 134 10.10 -14.82 -10.08
C GLU A 134 10.56 -13.41 -9.68
N PRO A 135 11.24 -13.26 -8.53
CA PRO A 135 11.80 -11.98 -8.14
C PRO A 135 12.95 -11.61 -9.09
N ILE A 136 13.07 -10.31 -9.40
CA ILE A 136 14.21 -9.77 -10.16
C ILE A 136 15.49 -9.92 -9.35
N ARG A 137 15.38 -9.83 -8.01
CA ARG A 137 16.52 -9.87 -7.09
C ARG A 137 16.12 -10.49 -5.77
N ILE A 138 17.03 -11.30 -5.21
CA ILE A 138 16.93 -11.90 -3.88
C ILE A 138 18.18 -11.47 -3.10
N ILE A 139 17.98 -10.94 -1.89
CA ILE A 139 19.05 -10.56 -0.97
C ILE A 139 18.82 -11.33 0.32
N ASP A 140 19.72 -12.27 0.63
CA ASP A 140 19.61 -13.24 1.73
C ASP A 140 20.79 -13.13 2.72
N THR A 141 21.31 -11.93 2.87
CA THR A 141 22.45 -11.61 3.76
C THR A 141 22.09 -11.54 5.24
N PHE A 142 20.80 -11.60 5.59
CA PHE A 142 20.33 -11.46 6.98
C PHE A 142 20.41 -12.79 7.73
N LEU A 143 20.75 -12.72 9.02
CA LEU A 143 20.87 -13.90 9.88
C LEU A 143 19.54 -14.29 10.52
N ASP A 144 18.57 -13.36 10.55
CA ASP A 144 17.24 -13.55 11.11
C ASP A 144 16.16 -12.83 10.26
N SER A 145 14.90 -12.94 10.70
CA SER A 145 13.71 -12.41 10.03
C SER A 145 13.82 -10.90 9.80
N VAL A 146 13.54 -10.48 8.56
CA VAL A 146 13.57 -9.06 8.19
C VAL A 146 12.20 -8.45 8.53
N MET A 147 12.19 -7.45 9.41
CA MET A 147 10.98 -6.90 10.05
C MET A 147 10.41 -5.69 9.33
N SER A 148 11.27 -4.83 8.80
CA SER A 148 10.86 -3.57 8.20
C SER A 148 11.75 -3.19 7.04
N ILE A 149 11.16 -2.43 6.11
CA ILE A 149 11.82 -1.93 4.90
C ILE A 149 11.44 -0.47 4.72
N CYS A 150 12.41 0.34 4.32
CA CYS A 150 12.22 1.67 3.76
C CYS A 150 12.86 1.71 2.37
N LEU A 151 12.18 2.30 1.39
CA LEU A 151 12.77 2.59 0.09
C LEU A 151 12.96 4.09 -0.08
N THR A 152 14.15 4.48 -0.50
CA THR A 152 14.45 5.82 -1.00
C THR A 152 14.47 5.80 -2.54
N LYS A 153 14.96 6.87 -3.17
CA LYS A 153 15.08 6.94 -4.63
C LYS A 153 16.09 5.94 -5.19
N THR A 154 17.12 5.63 -4.41
CA THR A 154 18.28 4.86 -4.83
C THR A 154 18.55 3.67 -3.93
N GLU A 155 17.98 3.64 -2.72
CA GLU A 155 18.36 2.66 -1.71
C GLU A 155 17.17 1.88 -1.16
N ILE A 156 17.47 0.68 -0.70
CA ILE A 156 16.60 -0.17 0.10
C ILE A 156 17.27 -0.28 1.47
N ILE A 157 16.59 0.19 2.51
CA ILE A 157 17.04 0.07 3.90
C ILE A 157 16.16 -0.98 4.56
N ALA A 158 16.76 -1.95 5.25
CA ALA A 158 16.03 -3.03 5.89
C ALA A 158 16.57 -3.35 7.29
N GLY A 159 15.67 -3.62 8.22
CA GLY A 159 15.99 -3.97 9.61
C GLY A 159 15.64 -5.42 9.91
N SER A 160 16.59 -6.17 10.47
CA SER A 160 16.45 -7.59 10.82
C SER A 160 16.44 -7.82 12.34
N VAL A 161 15.82 -8.91 12.79
CA VAL A 161 15.82 -9.30 14.22
C VAL A 161 17.23 -9.61 14.75
N ASP A 162 18.19 -9.93 13.89
CA ASP A 162 19.62 -10.01 14.25
C ASP A 162 20.18 -8.64 14.72
N GLY A 163 19.43 -7.57 14.48
CA GLY A 163 19.73 -6.16 14.72
C GLY A 163 20.83 -5.57 13.90
N THR A 164 20.95 -6.07 12.68
CA THR A 164 21.52 -5.34 11.57
C THR A 164 20.45 -4.43 10.95
N VAL A 165 20.89 -3.22 10.60
CA VAL A 165 20.23 -2.36 9.61
C VAL A 165 21.13 -2.35 8.39
N GLN A 166 20.64 -2.88 7.28
CA GLN A 166 21.39 -3.01 6.03
C GLN A 166 20.78 -2.11 4.95
N THR A 167 21.64 -1.37 4.26
CA THR A 167 21.29 -0.52 3.13
C THR A 167 21.85 -1.13 1.85
N PHE A 168 21.06 -1.16 0.79
CA PHE A 168 21.42 -1.68 -0.51
C PHE A 168 21.07 -0.66 -1.59
N ASP A 169 21.89 -0.57 -2.63
CA ASP A 169 21.53 0.20 -3.82
C ASP A 169 20.49 -0.61 -4.63
N ILE A 170 19.46 0.05 -5.13
CA ILE A 170 18.39 -0.60 -5.90
C ILE A 170 18.85 -1.04 -7.30
N ARG A 171 19.87 -0.39 -7.86
CA ARG A 171 20.40 -0.61 -9.23
C ARG A 171 21.62 -1.51 -9.26
N ILE A 172 22.39 -1.54 -8.17
CA ILE A 172 23.68 -2.25 -8.11
C ILE A 172 23.58 -3.45 -7.17
N ASP A 173 24.27 -4.52 -7.52
CA ASP A 173 24.45 -5.66 -6.63
C ASP A 173 25.47 -5.36 -5.53
N GLY A 174 25.02 -5.41 -4.27
CA GLY A 174 25.86 -5.24 -3.09
C GLY A 174 25.19 -4.47 -1.94
N THR A 175 25.74 -4.64 -0.74
CA THR A 175 25.42 -3.83 0.44
C THR A 175 26.17 -2.51 0.37
N VAL A 176 25.46 -1.39 0.50
CA VAL A 176 26.02 -0.04 0.57
C VAL A 176 26.53 0.25 1.97
N SER A 177 25.73 -0.06 2.98
CA SER A 177 26.10 0.13 4.39
C SER A 177 25.49 -0.95 5.29
N LEU A 178 26.25 -1.31 6.32
CA LEU A 178 25.83 -2.25 7.36
C LEU A 178 26.03 -1.57 8.70
N TYR A 179 24.94 -1.39 9.44
CA TYR A 179 24.99 -0.95 10.83
C TYR A 179 24.55 -2.08 11.76
N GLN A 180 25.40 -2.37 12.75
CA GLN A 180 25.09 -3.32 13.81
C GLN A 180 24.64 -2.53 15.04
N MET A 181 23.37 -2.65 15.42
CA MET A 181 22.93 -2.16 16.71
C MET A 181 23.56 -3.03 17.81
N MET A 182 24.41 -2.42 18.65
CA MET A 182 25.15 -3.08 19.74
C MET A 182 24.24 -3.24 20.95
N PHE A 183 24.03 -4.47 21.42
CA PHE A 183 23.27 -4.71 22.65
C PHE A 183 24.01 -5.64 23.59
N GLU A 184 24.24 -5.19 24.81
CA GLU A 184 24.61 -6.05 25.92
C GLU A 184 23.38 -6.89 26.33
N ARG A 185 23.32 -8.12 25.80
CA ARG A 185 22.52 -9.25 26.33
C ARG A 185 20.99 -9.21 26.23
N SER A 186 20.35 -8.36 25.42
CA SER A 186 18.88 -8.30 25.34
C SER A 186 18.27 -9.01 24.11
N ARG A 187 17.07 -9.59 24.28
CA ARG A 187 16.27 -10.15 23.17
C ARG A 187 15.58 -9.03 22.39
N LYS A 188 15.93 -8.89 21.12
CA LYS A 188 15.21 -8.00 20.17
C LYS A 188 13.83 -8.59 19.87
N ARG A 189 12.81 -7.72 19.87
CA ARG A 189 11.44 -8.11 19.48
C ARG A 189 11.02 -7.54 18.13
N GLY A 190 11.65 -6.47 17.66
CA GLY A 190 11.40 -5.90 16.34
C GLY A 190 12.27 -4.68 16.05
N ILE A 191 12.40 -4.36 14.76
CA ILE A 191 13.13 -3.18 14.26
C ILE A 191 12.25 -2.47 13.25
N ALA A 192 12.16 -1.15 13.36
CA ALA A 192 11.53 -0.30 12.37
C ALA A 192 12.57 0.65 11.76
N VAL A 193 12.65 0.65 10.44
CA VAL A 193 13.58 1.49 9.66
C VAL A 193 12.84 2.62 8.93
N PHE A 194 13.49 3.78 8.86
CA PHE A 194 13.10 4.97 8.11
C PHE A 194 14.27 5.41 7.22
N SER A 195 14.08 6.48 6.45
CA SER A 195 15.09 7.00 5.52
C SER A 195 16.34 7.57 6.19
N ASP A 196 16.23 7.93 7.46
CA ASP A 196 17.19 8.76 8.19
C ASP A 196 17.46 8.23 9.59
N TYR A 197 16.65 7.29 10.09
CA TYR A 197 16.88 6.63 11.36
C TYR A 197 16.23 5.25 11.42
N ALA A 198 16.62 4.46 12.40
CA ALA A 198 15.98 3.20 12.74
C ALA A 198 15.86 3.08 14.26
N TRP A 199 14.80 2.43 14.73
CA TRP A 199 14.62 2.12 16.15
C TRP A 199 14.37 0.64 16.38
N SER A 200 14.94 0.12 17.47
CA SER A 200 14.67 -1.23 17.93
C SER A 200 13.62 -1.23 19.05
N SER A 201 12.92 -2.36 19.18
CA SER A 201 12.08 -2.67 20.34
C SER A 201 12.63 -3.90 21.06
N GLY A 202 12.64 -3.83 22.39
CA GLY A 202 13.18 -4.86 23.26
C GLY A 202 13.28 -4.36 24.70
N ASP A 203 14.05 -5.05 25.52
CA ASP A 203 14.31 -4.64 26.91
C ASP A 203 15.16 -3.36 26.98
N GLN A 204 15.92 -3.07 25.92
CA GLN A 204 16.59 -1.80 25.66
C GLN A 204 16.19 -1.30 24.26
N VAL A 205 16.00 0.02 24.14
CA VAL A 205 15.69 0.69 22.88
C VAL A 205 16.96 1.37 22.40
N ASP A 206 17.40 1.04 21.19
CA ASP A 206 18.46 1.76 20.50
C ASP A 206 17.89 2.49 19.29
N VAL A 207 18.54 3.60 18.99
CA VAL A 207 18.29 4.40 17.79
C VAL A 207 19.57 4.44 16.98
N TRP A 208 19.44 4.16 15.69
CA TRP A 208 20.45 4.48 14.70
C TRP A 208 19.99 5.70 13.91
N VAL A 209 20.91 6.60 13.59
CA VAL A 209 20.67 7.75 12.71
C VAL A 209 21.65 7.66 11.55
N GLN A 210 21.15 7.87 10.34
CA GLN A 210 21.99 7.90 9.15
C GLN A 210 22.67 9.26 9.05
N ASP A 211 23.99 9.30 9.19
CA ASP A 211 24.78 10.48 8.84
C ASP A 211 24.68 10.74 7.33
N ARG A 212 24.34 11.98 6.95
CA ARG A 212 24.24 12.44 5.56
C ARG A 212 25.48 13.21 5.14
#